data_AF-A0A1Q6KD34-F1
#
_entry.id   AF-A0A1Q6KD34-F1
#
_cell.length_a   1.000
_cell.length_b   1.000
_cell.length_c   1.000
_cell.angle_alpha   90.00
_cell.angle_beta   90.00
_cell.angle_gamma   90.00
#
_symmetry.space_group_name_H-M   'P 1'
#
loop_
_entity.id
_entity.type
_entity.pdbx_description
1 polymer ?
#
loop_
_entity_poly.entity_id
_entity_poly.type
_entity_poly.pdbx_seq_one_letter_code
_entity_poly.pdbx_strand_id
1 'polypeptide(L)'
;MMTLEKLEAMQEIANPILNIEEGECVEITEENRTAYYEFSVENFKEESVSDISFWYTIEIISSLKDVEVELYTNEENIPIIDFKTNPIFISNCKKVKQDYKLKITYKGDNTSEISEKIKIKIEAEQEKKQC
;
A
#
# COMPACT_ATOMS: atom_id res chain seq x y z
N MET A 1 -1.78 -4.24 -55.91
CA MET A 1 -1.91 -5.02 -54.66
C MET A 1 -1.12 -4.30 -53.60
N MET A 2 -1.77 -3.77 -52.56
CA MET A 2 -1.09 -3.27 -51.36
C MET A 2 -1.01 -4.44 -50.37
N THR A 3 0.21 -4.87 -50.05
CA THR A 3 0.48 -5.81 -48.97
C THR A 3 0.28 -5.09 -47.64
N LEU A 4 -0.63 -5.60 -46.82
CA LEU A 4 -0.86 -5.14 -45.45
C LEU A 4 0.34 -5.60 -44.61
N GLU A 5 1.26 -4.69 -44.30
CA GLU A 5 2.32 -4.96 -43.33
C GLU A 5 1.67 -5.08 -41.95
N LYS A 6 1.79 -6.27 -41.36
CA LYS A 6 1.33 -6.56 -40.01
C LYS A 6 2.29 -5.86 -39.04
N LEU A 7 1.89 -4.70 -38.53
CA LEU A 7 2.66 -3.98 -37.51
C LEU A 7 2.50 -4.71 -36.17
N GLU A 8 3.44 -5.60 -35.86
CA GLU A 8 3.53 -6.22 -34.54
C GLU A 8 4.15 -5.20 -33.57
N ALA A 9 3.29 -4.35 -32.99
CA ALA A 9 3.71 -3.42 -31.95
C ALA A 9 4.00 -4.20 -30.66
N MET A 10 5.28 -4.51 -30.42
CA MET A 10 5.75 -4.93 -29.11
C MET A 10 5.83 -3.69 -28.20
N GLN A 11 4.88 -3.55 -27.30
CA GLN A 11 4.96 -2.51 -26.26
C GLN A 11 5.87 -3.02 -25.14
N GLU A 12 6.98 -2.35 -24.90
CA GLU A 12 7.80 -2.62 -23.71
C GLU A 12 6.95 -2.34 -22.47
N ILE A 13 6.87 -3.34 -21.58
CA ILE A 13 6.21 -3.19 -20.29
C ILE A 13 7.11 -2.28 -19.44
N ALA A 14 6.58 -1.13 -19.02
CA ALA A 14 7.30 -0.24 -18.11
C ALA A 14 7.55 -0.96 -16.78
N ASN A 15 8.70 -0.69 -16.14
CA ASN A 15 9.05 -1.28 -14.85
C ASN A 15 8.66 -0.33 -13.71
N PRO A 16 7.57 -0.60 -12.97
CA PRO A 16 7.21 0.21 -11.83
C PRO A 16 8.17 -0.13 -10.69
N ILE A 17 8.68 0.91 -10.02
CA ILE A 17 9.39 0.73 -8.75
C ILE A 17 8.37 0.90 -7.64
N LEU A 18 8.18 -0.15 -6.83
CA LEU A 18 7.38 -0.13 -5.61
C LEU A 18 8.24 -0.73 -4.50
N ASN A 19 8.74 0.11 -3.61
CA ASN A 19 9.47 -0.33 -2.42
C ASN A 19 8.62 -0.09 -1.18
N ILE A 20 8.61 -1.09 -0.29
CA ILE A 20 7.94 -1.04 1.00
C ILE A 20 9.02 -1.15 2.06
N GLU A 21 9.12 -0.15 2.94
CA GLU A 21 9.96 -0.23 4.13
C GLU A 21 9.08 -0.48 5.35
N GLU A 22 9.39 -1.55 6.09
CA GLU A 22 8.74 -1.88 7.35
C GLU A 22 9.35 -1.03 8.47
N GLY A 23 8.50 -0.38 9.27
CA GLY A 23 8.88 0.43 10.42
C GLY A 23 8.69 -0.30 11.75
N GLU A 24 8.49 0.49 12.82
CA GLU A 24 8.27 -0.06 14.15
C GLU A 24 6.86 -0.69 14.29
N CYS A 25 6.79 -1.79 15.03
CA CYS A 25 5.55 -2.44 15.42
C CYS A 25 5.45 -2.45 16.95
N VAL A 26 4.39 -1.85 17.48
CA VAL A 26 4.03 -1.98 18.90
C VAL A 26 2.91 -3.01 19.01
N GLU A 27 3.18 -4.14 19.66
CA GLU A 27 2.22 -5.23 19.78
C GLU A 27 1.01 -4.89 20.66
N ILE A 28 -0.11 -5.57 20.38
CA ILE A 28 -1.30 -5.54 21.23
C ILE A 28 -1.09 -6.46 22.42
N THR A 29 -1.28 -5.93 23.63
CA THR A 29 -1.24 -6.68 24.90
C THR A 29 -2.58 -6.62 25.62
N GLU A 30 -2.75 -7.40 26.69
CA GLU A 30 -3.90 -7.31 27.59
C GLU A 30 -4.11 -5.88 28.13
N GLU A 31 -3.01 -5.20 28.46
CA GLU A 31 -2.99 -3.86 29.02
C GLU A 31 -3.08 -2.77 27.93
N ASN A 32 -2.60 -3.06 26.72
CA ASN A 32 -2.60 -2.15 25.58
C ASN A 32 -3.34 -2.77 24.39
N ARG A 33 -4.64 -2.45 24.29
CA ARG A 33 -5.52 -2.93 23.19
C ARG A 33 -5.28 -2.22 21.86
N THR A 34 -4.25 -1.38 21.76
CA THR A 34 -3.93 -0.62 20.55
C THR A 34 -2.53 -0.93 20.06
N ALA A 35 -2.41 -1.33 18.80
CA ALA A 35 -1.15 -1.44 18.10
C ALA A 35 -0.96 -0.30 17.10
N TYR A 36 0.31 -0.01 16.84
CA TYR A 36 0.73 0.90 15.79
C TYR A 36 1.72 0.17 14.89
N TYR A 37 1.48 0.28 13.59
CA TYR A 37 2.36 -0.22 12.53
C TYR A 37 2.75 0.96 11.65
N GLU A 38 4.04 1.14 11.45
CA GLU A 38 4.58 2.16 10.57
C GLU A 38 5.18 1.50 9.33
N PHE A 39 4.93 2.07 8.16
CA PHE A 39 5.50 1.60 6.89
C PHE A 39 5.57 2.75 5.88
N SER A 40 6.43 2.61 4.88
CA SER A 40 6.49 3.57 3.76
C SER A 40 6.16 2.89 2.42
N VAL A 41 5.63 3.69 1.49
CA VAL A 41 5.50 3.31 0.08
C VAL A 41 6.31 4.28 -0.77
N GLU A 42 7.22 3.73 -1.57
CA GLU A 42 8.18 4.50 -2.34
C GLU A 42 8.19 4.11 -3.82
N ASN A 43 8.41 5.11 -4.68
CA ASN A 43 8.53 4.91 -6.13
C ASN A 43 9.97 4.95 -6.65
N PHE A 44 10.97 4.80 -5.78
CA PHE A 44 12.36 4.94 -6.17
C PHE A 44 13.24 3.90 -5.48
N LYS A 45 14.36 3.57 -6.13
CA LYS A 45 15.44 2.74 -5.58
C LYS A 45 16.75 3.44 -5.87
N GLU A 46 17.52 3.74 -4.82
CA GLU A 46 18.75 4.53 -4.92
C GLU A 46 18.49 5.87 -5.66
N GLU A 47 19.10 6.08 -6.83
CA GLU A 47 18.91 7.28 -7.67
C GLU A 47 17.82 7.14 -8.74
N SER A 48 17.22 5.96 -8.89
CA SER A 48 16.23 5.70 -9.96
C SER A 48 14.80 5.88 -9.45
N VAL A 49 13.95 6.54 -10.25
CA VAL A 49 12.49 6.65 -10.03
C VAL A 49 11.78 5.69 -10.98
N SER A 50 10.59 5.21 -10.60
CA SER A 50 9.69 4.40 -11.42
C SER A 50 9.54 4.96 -12.83
N ASP A 51 9.58 4.11 -13.86
CA ASP A 51 9.44 4.54 -15.26
C ASP A 51 8.01 5.02 -15.59
N ILE A 52 7.05 4.61 -14.79
CA ILE A 52 5.62 4.86 -14.96
C ILE A 52 4.99 5.29 -13.65
N SER A 53 4.04 6.22 -13.74
CA SER A 53 3.16 6.52 -12.63
C SER A 53 2.30 5.30 -12.35
N PHE A 54 1.85 5.15 -11.10
CA PHE A 54 0.98 4.04 -10.73
C PHE A 54 0.00 4.46 -9.66
N TRP A 55 -1.09 3.71 -9.61
CA TRP A 55 -2.06 3.74 -8.55
C TRP A 55 -1.79 2.57 -7.62
N TYR A 56 -2.02 2.72 -6.33
CA TYR A 56 -1.97 1.58 -5.41
C TYR A 56 -3.06 1.66 -4.35
N THR A 57 -3.38 0.52 -3.76
CA THR A 57 -4.29 0.41 -2.63
C THR A 57 -3.60 -0.25 -1.46
N ILE A 58 -4.01 0.15 -0.25
CA ILE A 58 -3.59 -0.47 1.00
C ILE A 58 -4.79 -1.27 1.53
N GLU A 59 -4.61 -2.55 1.74
CA GLU A 59 -5.62 -3.48 2.26
C GLU A 59 -5.11 -4.11 3.56
N ILE A 60 -5.95 -4.08 4.60
CA ILE A 60 -5.63 -4.63 5.91
C ILE A 60 -6.34 -5.97 6.04
N ILE A 61 -5.58 -7.05 5.97
CA ILE A 61 -6.10 -8.40 6.11
C ILE A 61 -6.01 -8.79 7.58
N SER A 62 -7.16 -8.90 8.22
CA SER A 62 -7.26 -9.34 9.62
C SER A 62 -8.03 -10.66 9.71
N SER A 63 -7.50 -11.60 10.50
CA SER A 63 -8.26 -12.79 10.93
C SER A 63 -9.06 -12.55 12.23
N LEU A 64 -8.92 -11.37 12.83
CA LEU A 64 -9.69 -10.94 14.00
C LEU A 64 -11.00 -10.29 13.55
N LYS A 65 -12.10 -10.63 14.23
CA LYS A 65 -13.43 -10.08 13.94
C LYS A 65 -13.70 -8.74 14.61
N ASP A 66 -13.06 -8.48 15.74
CA ASP A 66 -13.34 -7.32 16.60
C ASP A 66 -12.17 -6.33 16.56
N VAL A 67 -11.83 -5.86 15.36
CA VAL A 67 -10.77 -4.85 15.16
C VAL A 67 -11.32 -3.61 14.48
N GLU A 68 -10.88 -2.46 14.96
CA GLU A 68 -11.01 -1.19 14.27
C GLU A 68 -9.65 -0.73 13.78
N VAL A 69 -9.64 -0.07 12.63
CA VAL A 69 -8.43 0.37 11.96
C VAL A 69 -8.56 1.82 11.56
N GLU A 70 -7.48 2.58 11.78
CA GLU A 70 -7.35 3.96 11.35
C GLU A 70 -5.99 4.10 10.67
N LEU A 71 -5.95 4.65 9.46
CA LEU A 71 -4.72 4.88 8.72
C LEU A 71 -4.46 6.38 8.62
N TYR A 72 -3.20 6.77 8.77
CA TYR A 72 -2.78 8.16 8.69
C TYR A 72 -1.56 8.32 7.79
N THR A 73 -1.46 9.48 7.14
CA THR A 73 -0.24 9.99 6.52
C THR A 73 -0.03 11.43 6.95
N ASN A 74 1.17 11.81 7.37
CA ASN A 74 1.46 13.18 7.86
C ASN A 74 0.41 13.72 8.85
N GLU A 75 -0.05 12.88 9.79
CA GLU A 75 -1.12 13.18 10.78
C GLU A 75 -2.53 13.35 10.20
N GLU A 76 -2.72 13.28 8.89
CA GLU A 76 -4.02 13.30 8.23
C GLU A 76 -4.60 11.89 8.15
N ASN A 77 -5.88 11.74 8.50
CA ASN A 77 -6.59 10.47 8.39
C ASN A 77 -6.89 10.13 6.92
N ILE A 78 -6.57 8.89 6.54
CA ILE A 78 -6.91 8.33 5.24
C ILE A 78 -8.14 7.45 5.41
N PRO A 79 -9.23 7.71 4.64
CA PRO A 79 -10.41 6.87 4.68
C PRO A 79 -10.10 5.42 4.31
N ILE A 80 -10.56 4.51 5.16
CA ILE A 80 -10.58 3.07 4.92
C ILE A 80 -12.02 2.60 4.98
N ILE A 81 -12.47 1.90 3.93
CA ILE A 81 -13.80 1.32 3.83
C ILE A 81 -13.59 -0.17 3.58
N ASP A 82 -14.25 -1.02 4.37
CA ASP A 82 -14.09 -2.47 4.31
C ASP A 82 -12.61 -2.91 4.33
N PHE A 83 -11.82 -2.30 5.23
CA PHE A 83 -10.38 -2.54 5.40
C PHE A 83 -9.50 -2.23 4.18
N LYS A 84 -10.00 -1.47 3.20
CA LYS A 84 -9.24 -1.05 2.02
C LYS A 84 -9.29 0.47 1.81
N THR A 85 -8.19 1.05 1.37
CA THR A 85 -8.17 2.46 0.94
C THR A 85 -8.77 2.61 -0.45
N ASN A 86 -9.21 3.83 -0.78
CA ASN A 86 -9.32 4.23 -2.18
C ASN A 86 -7.92 4.18 -2.86
N PRO A 87 -7.85 4.08 -4.21
CA PRO A 87 -6.59 4.14 -4.92
C PRO A 87 -5.84 5.45 -4.67
N ILE A 88 -4.54 5.35 -4.40
CA ILE A 88 -3.62 6.45 -4.14
C ILE A 88 -2.66 6.56 -5.33
N PHE A 89 -2.46 7.77 -5.83
CA PHE A 89 -1.60 8.04 -6.99
C PHE A 89 -0.16 8.36 -6.60
N ILE A 90 0.80 7.79 -7.30
CA ILE A 90 2.20 8.24 -7.31
C ILE A 90 2.67 8.53 -8.73
N SER A 91 3.17 9.74 -8.94
CA SER A 91 3.76 10.17 -10.21
C SER A 91 5.17 9.62 -10.40
N ASN A 92 5.58 9.32 -11.64
CA ASN A 92 6.97 9.01 -11.99
C ASN A 92 7.93 10.20 -12.13
N CYS A 93 7.44 11.44 -12.00
CA CYS A 93 8.27 12.62 -12.29
C CYS A 93 9.36 12.92 -11.23
N LYS A 94 9.21 12.37 -10.02
CA LYS A 94 10.10 12.63 -8.88
C LYS A 94 10.11 11.46 -7.91
N LYS A 95 11.15 11.38 -7.08
CA LYS A 95 11.18 10.50 -5.91
C LYS A 95 10.04 10.91 -4.96
N VAL A 96 9.22 9.94 -4.59
CA VAL A 96 8.12 10.07 -3.65
C VAL A 96 8.28 8.95 -2.61
N LYS A 97 8.27 9.36 -1.34
CA LYS A 97 8.10 8.51 -0.17
C LYS A 97 6.83 8.96 0.53
N GLN A 98 5.92 8.04 0.80
CA GLN A 98 4.73 8.28 1.60
C GLN A 98 4.81 7.41 2.84
N ASP A 99 4.92 8.06 3.99
CA ASP A 99 4.97 7.41 5.29
C ASP A 99 3.55 7.23 5.83
N TYR A 100 3.31 6.05 6.38
CA TYR A 100 2.02 5.61 6.88
C TYR A 100 2.11 5.17 8.33
N LYS A 101 1.06 5.49 9.08
CA LYS A 101 0.83 4.97 10.42
C LYS A 101 -0.54 4.29 10.46
N LEU A 102 -0.54 2.98 10.65
CA LEU A 102 -1.75 2.20 10.87
C LEU A 102 -1.94 2.00 12.38
N LYS A 103 -3.04 2.54 12.90
CA LYS A 103 -3.51 2.28 14.26
C LYS A 103 -4.55 1.19 14.22
N ILE A 104 -4.40 0.20 15.09
CA ILE A 104 -5.32 -0.93 15.20
C ILE A 104 -5.80 -1.00 16.63
N THR A 105 -7.11 -0.97 16.84
CA THR A 105 -7.72 -1.09 18.17
C THR A 105 -8.53 -2.39 18.23
N TYR A 106 -8.13 -3.28 19.14
CA TYR A 106 -8.85 -4.52 19.41
C TYR A 106 -9.97 -4.29 20.42
N LYS A 107 -11.18 -4.76 20.07
CA LYS A 107 -12.39 -4.59 20.88
C LYS A 107 -12.89 -5.88 21.54
N GLY A 108 -12.28 -7.03 21.25
CA GLY A 108 -12.69 -8.30 21.84
C GLY A 108 -12.22 -8.47 23.29
N ASP A 109 -12.78 -9.48 23.95
CA ASP A 109 -12.56 -9.73 25.38
C ASP A 109 -11.32 -10.60 25.67
N ASN A 110 -10.77 -11.30 24.66
CA ASN A 110 -9.63 -12.21 24.80
C ASN A 110 -8.46 -11.78 23.90
N THR A 111 -7.35 -11.39 24.52
CA THR A 111 -6.20 -10.73 23.89
C THR A 111 -5.02 -11.67 23.58
N SER A 112 -5.19 -12.97 23.75
CA SER A 112 -4.04 -13.89 23.89
C SER A 112 -3.21 -14.15 22.61
N GLU A 113 -3.60 -13.66 21.43
CA GLU A 113 -2.85 -13.91 20.18
C GLU A 113 -3.26 -12.90 19.08
N ILE A 114 -2.71 -11.67 19.09
CA ILE A 114 -3.17 -10.61 18.19
C ILE A 114 -2.14 -10.22 17.11
N SER A 115 -0.83 -10.28 17.41
CA SER A 115 0.21 -9.80 16.47
C SER A 115 0.42 -10.68 15.23
N GLU A 116 0.12 -11.99 15.28
CA GLU A 116 0.23 -12.90 14.11
C GLU A 116 -0.97 -12.85 13.15
N LYS A 117 -1.97 -12.02 13.43
CA LYS A 117 -3.30 -12.11 12.81
C LYS A 117 -3.64 -10.98 11.84
N ILE A 118 -2.75 -10.02 11.65
CA ILE A 118 -2.94 -8.85 10.80
C ILE A 118 -1.82 -8.76 9.77
N LYS A 119 -2.18 -8.51 8.51
CA LYS A 119 -1.25 -8.33 7.39
C LYS A 119 -1.64 -7.09 6.60
N ILE A 120 -0.64 -6.36 6.12
CA ILE A 120 -0.84 -5.26 5.19
C ILE A 120 -0.53 -5.79 3.78
N LYS A 121 -1.48 -5.63 2.87
CA LYS A 121 -1.33 -5.97 1.46
C LYS A 121 -1.36 -4.68 0.64
N ILE A 122 -0.37 -4.51 -0.22
CA ILE A 122 -0.27 -3.38 -1.14
C ILE A 122 -0.38 -3.92 -2.56
N GLU A 123 -1.37 -3.43 -3.30
CA GLU A 123 -1.58 -3.78 -4.71
C GLU A 123 -1.39 -2.52 -5.56
N ALA A 124 -0.51 -2.58 -6.55
CA ALA A 124 -0.24 -1.47 -7.45
C ALA A 124 -0.62 -1.80 -8.90
N GLU A 125 -1.19 -0.82 -9.59
CA GLU A 125 -1.56 -0.87 -10.99
C GLU A 125 -0.89 0.29 -11.76
N GLN A 126 -0.19 -0.04 -12.85
CA GLN A 126 0.43 0.97 -13.70
C GLN A 126 -0.63 1.89 -14.30
N GLU A 127 -0.35 3.20 -14.32
CA GLU A 127 -1.19 4.14 -15.07
C GLU A 127 -1.10 3.80 -16.55
N LYS A 128 -2.22 3.37 -17.16
CA LYS A 128 -2.26 3.11 -18.59
C LYS A 128 -1.99 4.42 -19.31
N LYS A 129 -0.83 4.55 -19.96
CA LYS A 129 -0.60 5.61 -20.94
C LYS A 129 -1.71 5.49 -21.98
N GLN A 130 -2.62 6.46 -22.01
CA GLN A 130 -3.52 6.64 -23.13
C GLN A 130 -2.64 7.07 -24.31
N CYS A 131 -2.31 6.12 -25.20
CA CYS A 131 -1.65 6.41 -26.46
C CYS A 131 -2.57 7.19 -27.39
#